data_AF-A0A1X2IXJ7-F1
#
_entry.id   AF-A0A1X2IXJ7-F1
#
_cell.length_a   1.000
_cell.length_b   1.000
_cell.length_c   1.000
_cell.angle_alpha   90.00
_cell.angle_beta   90.00
_cell.angle_gamma   90.00
#
_symmetry.space_group_name_H-M   'P 1'
#
loop_
_entity.id
_entity.type
_entity.pdbx_description
1 polymer ?
#
loop_
_entity_poly.entity_id
_entity_poly.type
_entity_poly.pdbx_seq_one_letter_code
_entity_poly.pdbx_strand_id
1 'polypeptide(L)'
;MSAKPPSHLKSRRQIKIWEEQQKQNAAKRQKMDSYVNQNPFRYAERNFKARNIPDSIMSKVIDTSELLNNKESTMDKFSNIQHTTLTQDLRQSSPNLFGKADDQWRHRTLDAYLLSDIPGLIIIPNPFTPEAQRRLIKHCLTNYALPPNTSSLDAHYDRPVSGIWDLYKREQQGVLTTDDDDYYVLPRKAQAVPLEDSSFYGGDGGGGGDNDDYKKPVNSTLPRLTPSELLRKQRWVTLGYQYDWKTKVYDLEHGLPMPKELDEMAKTVVSAVEGIGSDAALSWKNTYPGSSFKAEAGVINYYQLRDTLMAHVDKSEVNMDAPLVSVSFGHASIYLIGGSSKDTAPTPICLRSGDLLIMSGSSRKSYHGVPRILENTLPPYLSSEQDEHGADWKLYGDYMASARINLNIRQVFPS
;
A
#
# COMPACT_ATOMS: atom_id res chain seq x y z
N MET A 1 -22.88 -25.32 -2.58
CA MET A 1 -24.26 -24.85 -2.30
C MET A 1 -24.57 -23.69 -3.25
N SER A 2 -25.68 -23.70 -3.98
CA SER A 2 -26.01 -22.65 -4.95
C SER A 2 -26.39 -21.34 -4.26
N ALA A 3 -25.92 -20.20 -4.79
CA ALA A 3 -26.27 -18.87 -4.29
C ALA A 3 -27.80 -18.68 -4.27
N LYS A 4 -28.33 -18.02 -3.24
CA LYS A 4 -29.76 -17.66 -3.16
C LYS A 4 -30.05 -16.43 -4.02
N PRO A 5 -31.23 -16.33 -4.67
CA PRO A 5 -31.61 -15.15 -5.43
C PRO A 5 -31.70 -13.89 -4.55
N PRO A 6 -31.32 -12.71 -5.06
CA PRO A 6 -31.47 -11.45 -4.34
C PRO A 6 -32.92 -11.15 -3.93
N SER A 7 -33.11 -10.61 -2.72
CA SER A 7 -34.43 -10.35 -2.11
C SER A 7 -35.32 -9.36 -2.88
N HIS A 8 -34.75 -8.56 -3.78
CA HIS A 8 -35.49 -7.61 -4.62
C HIS A 8 -36.11 -8.26 -5.87
N LEU A 9 -35.75 -9.50 -6.21
CA LEU A 9 -36.36 -10.25 -7.32
C LEU A 9 -37.66 -10.89 -6.86
N LYS A 10 -38.80 -10.23 -7.12
CA LYS A 10 -40.11 -10.63 -6.60
C LYS A 10 -40.86 -11.61 -7.51
N SER A 11 -40.55 -11.69 -8.79
CA SER A 11 -41.26 -12.56 -9.75
C SER A 11 -40.50 -13.85 -10.07
N ARG A 12 -41.23 -14.95 -10.28
CA ARG A 12 -40.67 -16.24 -10.74
C ARG A 12 -39.87 -16.11 -12.04
N ARG A 13 -40.29 -15.21 -12.94
CA ARG A 13 -39.59 -14.94 -14.21
C ARG A 13 -38.23 -14.28 -13.99
N GLN A 14 -38.13 -13.30 -13.09
CA GLN A 14 -36.87 -12.64 -12.74
C GLN A 14 -35.89 -13.61 -12.07
N ILE A 15 -36.38 -14.46 -11.17
CA ILE A 15 -35.55 -15.48 -10.50
C ILE A 15 -35.01 -16.47 -11.54
N LYS A 16 -35.85 -16.96 -12.46
CA LYS A 16 -35.43 -17.89 -13.52
C LYS A 16 -34.37 -17.28 -14.45
N ILE A 17 -34.53 -16.02 -14.86
CA ILE A 17 -33.53 -15.30 -15.66
C ILE A 17 -32.21 -15.18 -14.88
N TRP A 18 -32.28 -14.83 -13.60
CA TRP A 18 -31.09 -14.73 -12.74
C TRP A 18 -30.38 -16.09 -12.61
N GLU A 19 -31.10 -17.18 -12.36
CA GLU A 19 -30.55 -18.55 -12.28
C GLU A 19 -29.89 -18.99 -13.59
N GLU A 20 -30.53 -18.69 -14.72
CA GLU A 20 -30.02 -19.00 -16.05
C GLU A 20 -28.75 -18.19 -16.35
N GLN A 21 -28.70 -16.93 -15.92
CA GLN A 21 -27.52 -16.08 -16.04
C GLN A 21 -26.38 -16.55 -15.11
N GLN A 22 -26.68 -17.05 -13.90
CA GLN A 22 -25.68 -17.69 -13.04
C GLN A 22 -25.14 -18.98 -13.67
N LYS A 23 -26.00 -19.84 -14.25
CA LYS A 23 -25.58 -21.04 -14.98
C LYS A 23 -24.73 -20.71 -16.20
N GLN A 24 -25.11 -19.72 -17.00
CA GLN A 24 -24.34 -19.26 -18.16
C GLN A 24 -22.99 -18.67 -17.73
N ASN A 25 -22.95 -17.89 -16.65
CA ASN A 25 -21.70 -17.35 -16.10
C ASN A 25 -20.80 -18.46 -15.55
N ALA A 26 -21.36 -19.48 -14.90
CA ALA A 26 -20.62 -20.66 -14.45
C ALA A 26 -20.10 -21.51 -15.61
N ALA A 27 -20.92 -21.73 -16.65
CA ALA A 27 -20.51 -22.43 -17.87
C ALA A 27 -19.44 -21.67 -18.66
N LYS A 28 -19.51 -20.33 -18.72
CA LYS A 28 -18.46 -19.47 -19.27
C LYS A 28 -17.16 -19.55 -18.46
N ARG A 29 -17.23 -19.75 -17.14
CA ARG A 29 -16.05 -19.99 -16.30
C ARG A 29 -15.48 -21.41 -16.49
N GLN A 30 -16.31 -22.42 -16.77
CA GLN A 30 -15.88 -23.79 -17.05
C GLN A 30 -15.28 -23.98 -18.45
N LYS A 31 -15.63 -23.15 -19.44
CA LYS A 31 -14.93 -23.06 -20.74
C LYS A 31 -13.58 -22.33 -20.57
N MET A 32 -12.74 -22.86 -19.68
CA MET A 32 -11.50 -22.26 -19.20
C MET A 32 -10.37 -22.26 -20.25
N ASP A 33 -10.48 -23.08 -21.30
CA ASP A 33 -9.46 -23.18 -22.36
C ASP A 33 -9.53 -22.07 -23.42
N SER A 34 -10.58 -21.24 -23.43
CA SER A 34 -10.70 -20.15 -24.43
C SER A 34 -10.16 -18.79 -23.97
N TYR A 35 -9.51 -18.72 -22.79
CA TYR A 35 -8.80 -17.52 -22.31
C TYR A 35 -7.28 -17.71 -22.42
N VAL A 36 -6.80 -17.93 -23.64
CA VAL A 36 -5.40 -18.26 -24.01
C VAL A 36 -4.37 -17.13 -23.72
N ASN A 37 -4.63 -16.18 -22.80
CA ASN A 37 -3.69 -15.07 -22.56
C ASN A 37 -3.74 -14.45 -21.15
N GLN A 38 -3.97 -15.23 -20.09
CA GLN A 38 -3.85 -14.70 -18.72
C GLN A 38 -3.03 -15.63 -17.84
N ASN A 39 -1.82 -15.18 -17.48
CA ASN A 39 -0.98 -15.88 -16.54
C ASN A 39 -1.68 -16.02 -15.16
N PRO A 40 -1.34 -17.06 -14.37
CA PRO A 40 -1.89 -17.32 -13.05
C PRO A 40 -2.02 -16.12 -12.12
N PHE A 41 -1.05 -15.19 -12.11
CA PHE A 41 -1.16 -13.99 -11.30
C PHE A 41 -2.33 -13.10 -11.74
N ARG A 42 -2.46 -12.84 -13.04
CA ARG A 42 -3.55 -12.02 -13.59
C ARG A 42 -4.92 -12.62 -13.33
N TYR A 43 -5.01 -13.95 -13.35
CA TYR A 43 -6.23 -14.67 -13.00
C TYR A 43 -6.63 -14.42 -11.53
N ALA A 44 -5.69 -14.54 -10.59
CA ALA A 44 -5.93 -14.25 -9.17
C ALA A 44 -6.37 -12.80 -8.94
N GLU A 45 -5.70 -11.83 -9.57
CA GLU A 45 -6.09 -10.41 -9.47
C GLU A 45 -7.53 -10.17 -9.89
N ARG A 46 -7.97 -10.75 -11.01
CA ARG A 46 -9.35 -10.59 -11.49
C ARG A 46 -10.38 -11.16 -10.52
N ASN A 47 -10.07 -12.29 -9.88
CA ASN A 47 -10.97 -12.91 -8.91
C ASN A 47 -11.15 -12.02 -7.67
N PHE A 48 -10.07 -11.44 -7.14
CA PHE A 48 -10.15 -10.55 -5.98
C PHE A 48 -10.64 -9.14 -6.32
N LYS A 49 -10.54 -8.70 -7.58
CA LYS A 49 -11.16 -7.45 -8.06
C LYS A 49 -12.66 -7.56 -8.29
N ALA A 50 -13.21 -8.77 -8.31
CA ALA A 50 -14.64 -8.96 -8.51
C ALA A 50 -15.44 -8.29 -7.38
N ARG A 51 -16.59 -7.71 -7.71
CA ARG A 51 -17.48 -7.08 -6.73
C ARG A 51 -17.92 -8.05 -5.63
N ASN A 52 -18.19 -9.30 -6.02
CA ASN A 52 -18.51 -10.41 -5.12
C ASN A 52 -17.44 -11.48 -5.30
N ILE A 53 -16.60 -11.65 -4.29
CA ILE A 53 -15.54 -12.67 -4.28
C ILE A 53 -16.18 -13.96 -3.74
N PRO A 54 -16.15 -15.08 -4.48
CA PRO A 54 -16.74 -16.34 -4.01
C PRO A 54 -16.07 -16.86 -2.74
N ASP A 55 -16.82 -17.52 -1.86
CA ASP A 55 -16.30 -18.14 -0.63
C ASP A 55 -15.18 -19.14 -0.92
N SER A 56 -15.25 -19.87 -2.04
CA SER A 56 -14.20 -20.81 -2.47
C SER A 56 -12.87 -20.14 -2.84
N ILE A 57 -12.88 -18.83 -3.10
CA ILE A 57 -11.69 -18.01 -3.34
C ILE A 57 -11.23 -17.38 -2.04
N MET A 58 -12.17 -16.81 -1.26
CA MET A 58 -11.86 -16.25 0.07
C MET A 58 -11.32 -17.29 1.04
N SER A 59 -11.76 -18.55 0.95
CA SER A 59 -11.27 -19.65 1.79
C SER A 59 -9.79 -19.94 1.62
N LYS A 60 -9.17 -19.49 0.51
CA LYS A 60 -7.73 -19.64 0.23
C LYS A 60 -6.89 -18.50 0.81
N VAL A 61 -7.53 -17.42 1.27
CA VAL A 61 -6.83 -16.27 1.85
C VAL A 61 -6.28 -16.66 3.21
N ILE A 62 -4.98 -16.42 3.40
CA ILE A 62 -4.29 -16.60 4.67
C ILE A 62 -4.54 -15.35 5.53
N ASP A 63 -5.13 -15.52 6.71
CA ASP A 63 -5.29 -14.45 7.70
C ASP A 63 -4.51 -14.80 8.98
N THR A 64 -3.36 -14.17 9.18
CA THR A 64 -2.48 -14.46 10.31
C THR A 64 -3.05 -13.97 11.65
N SER A 65 -4.04 -13.09 11.65
CA SER A 65 -4.74 -12.72 12.88
C SER A 65 -5.69 -13.83 13.37
N GLU A 66 -6.24 -14.65 12.48
CA GLU A 66 -6.99 -15.85 12.85
C GLU A 66 -6.05 -16.91 13.46
N LEU A 67 -4.83 -17.03 12.92
CA LEU A 67 -3.79 -17.92 13.44
C LEU A 67 -3.35 -17.56 14.86
N LEU A 68 -3.35 -16.28 15.25
CA LEU A 68 -3.06 -15.88 16.64
C LEU A 68 -4.10 -16.40 17.64
N ASN A 69 -5.37 -16.51 17.22
CA ASN A 69 -6.48 -16.85 18.10
C ASN A 69 -6.81 -18.36 18.10
N ASN A 70 -6.49 -19.06 17.00
CA ASN A 70 -6.86 -20.46 16.80
C ASN A 70 -5.77 -21.19 15.99
N LYS A 71 -4.60 -21.39 16.62
CA LYS A 71 -3.38 -21.93 16.01
C LYS A 71 -3.61 -23.32 15.39
N GLU A 72 -4.27 -24.23 16.10
CA GLU A 72 -4.43 -25.63 15.65
C GLU A 72 -5.30 -25.76 14.38
N SER A 73 -6.53 -25.25 14.38
CA SER A 73 -7.45 -25.46 13.24
C SER A 73 -7.06 -24.72 11.95
N THR A 74 -6.30 -23.64 12.07
CA THR A 74 -5.90 -22.82 10.91
C THR A 74 -4.58 -23.30 10.31
N MET A 75 -3.66 -23.83 11.11
CA MET A 75 -2.44 -24.47 10.60
C MET A 75 -2.77 -25.78 9.85
N ASP A 76 -3.79 -26.52 10.28
CA ASP A 76 -4.29 -27.70 9.54
C ASP A 76 -4.85 -27.33 8.15
N LYS A 77 -5.35 -26.10 8.01
CA LYS A 77 -5.93 -25.60 6.75
C LYS A 77 -4.86 -25.19 5.73
N PHE A 78 -3.69 -24.76 6.19
CA PHE A 78 -2.62 -24.22 5.35
C PHE A 78 -1.27 -24.85 5.71
N SER A 79 -0.96 -25.98 5.08
CA SER A 79 0.28 -26.74 5.32
C SER A 79 1.56 -25.98 4.94
N ASN A 80 1.46 -24.89 4.19
CA ASN A 80 2.59 -24.06 3.76
C ASN A 80 2.91 -22.91 4.74
N ILE A 81 2.10 -22.70 5.79
CA ILE A 81 2.38 -21.70 6.81
C ILE A 81 3.15 -22.33 7.96
N GLN A 82 4.23 -21.67 8.38
CA GLN A 82 4.99 -22.07 9.55
C GLN A 82 5.01 -20.94 10.56
N HIS A 83 4.70 -21.26 11.82
CA HIS A 83 4.86 -20.35 12.94
C HIS A 83 6.33 -20.29 13.36
N THR A 84 6.79 -19.10 13.72
CA THR A 84 8.12 -18.86 14.30
C THR A 84 8.02 -17.75 15.33
N THR A 85 9.05 -17.65 16.17
CA THR A 85 9.18 -16.59 17.17
C THR A 85 10.22 -15.57 16.71
N LEU A 86 9.93 -14.29 16.89
CA LEU A 86 10.91 -13.21 16.72
C LEU A 86 12.06 -13.36 17.70
N THR A 87 13.25 -12.90 17.32
CA THR A 87 14.44 -12.96 18.20
C THR A 87 14.40 -11.94 19.33
N GLN A 88 13.58 -10.90 19.20
CA GLN A 88 13.32 -9.88 20.22
C GLN A 88 11.89 -9.35 20.11
N ASP A 89 11.34 -8.90 21.24
CA ASP A 89 10.02 -8.29 21.30
C ASP A 89 10.09 -6.83 20.85
N LEU A 90 9.35 -6.48 19.78
CA LEU A 90 9.37 -5.13 19.19
C LEU A 90 8.93 -4.03 20.17
N ARG A 91 7.97 -4.31 21.07
CA ARG A 91 7.51 -3.34 22.09
C ARG A 91 8.50 -3.19 23.24
N GLN A 92 9.28 -4.23 23.55
CA GLN A 92 10.36 -4.13 24.54
C GLN A 92 11.58 -3.40 23.95
N SER A 93 11.96 -3.72 22.72
CA SER A 93 13.08 -3.09 22.03
C SER A 93 12.82 -1.63 21.68
N SER A 94 11.57 -1.26 21.38
CA SER A 94 11.21 0.12 21.01
C SER A 94 9.80 0.50 21.45
N PRO A 95 9.53 0.65 22.76
CA PRO A 95 8.20 0.96 23.31
C PRO A 95 7.65 2.30 22.81
N ASN A 96 8.53 3.24 22.49
CA ASN A 96 8.13 4.51 21.90
C ASN A 96 7.58 4.35 20.48
N LEU A 97 7.97 3.30 19.74
CA LEU A 97 7.57 3.09 18.34
C LEU A 97 6.37 2.16 18.21
N PHE A 98 6.38 1.06 18.95
CA PHE A 98 5.34 0.02 18.90
C PHE A 98 4.30 0.15 20.01
N GLY A 99 4.50 1.07 20.96
CA GLY A 99 3.69 1.22 22.17
C GLY A 99 4.25 0.40 23.33
N LYS A 100 3.89 0.78 24.56
CA LYS A 100 4.40 0.13 25.78
C LYS A 100 3.97 -1.32 25.84
N ALA A 101 4.86 -2.18 26.31
CA ALA A 101 4.51 -3.55 26.64
C ALA A 101 3.56 -3.57 27.84
N ASP A 102 2.47 -4.31 27.72
CA ASP A 102 1.52 -4.61 28.79
C ASP A 102 1.33 -6.14 28.89
N ASP A 103 0.89 -6.61 30.06
CA ASP A 103 0.80 -8.05 30.33
C ASP A 103 -0.27 -8.74 29.47
N GLN A 104 -1.26 -7.99 28.96
CA GLN A 104 -2.34 -8.52 28.13
C GLN A 104 -1.87 -8.95 26.73
N TRP A 105 -0.77 -8.39 26.21
CA TRP A 105 -0.36 -8.57 24.80
C TRP A 105 0.97 -9.29 24.58
N ARG A 106 1.73 -9.59 25.65
CA ARG A 106 3.07 -10.20 25.61
C ARG A 106 3.20 -11.49 24.77
N HIS A 107 2.11 -12.25 24.62
CA HIS A 107 2.14 -13.53 23.89
C HIS A 107 2.02 -13.36 22.36
N ARG A 108 1.58 -12.20 21.85
CA ARG A 108 1.38 -11.95 20.40
C ARG A 108 2.52 -11.17 19.77
N THR A 109 3.28 -10.40 20.56
CA THR A 109 4.31 -9.47 20.07
C THR A 109 5.54 -10.17 19.49
N LEU A 110 5.72 -11.46 19.80
CA LEU A 110 6.80 -12.31 19.31
C LEU A 110 6.36 -13.26 18.19
N ASP A 111 5.07 -13.37 17.90
CA ASP A 111 4.58 -14.31 16.89
C ASP A 111 4.91 -13.79 15.47
N ALA A 112 5.48 -14.64 14.64
CA ALA A 112 5.68 -14.40 13.23
C ALA A 112 5.34 -15.66 12.41
N TYR A 113 5.07 -15.46 11.12
CA TYR A 113 4.67 -16.53 10.22
C TYR A 113 5.49 -16.48 8.93
N LEU A 114 5.88 -17.66 8.47
CA LEU A 114 6.65 -17.89 7.26
C LEU A 114 5.80 -18.66 6.26
N LEU A 115 6.03 -18.43 4.97
CA LEU A 115 5.43 -19.22 3.89
C LEU A 115 6.50 -20.07 3.24
N SER A 116 6.35 -21.40 3.31
CA SER A 116 7.35 -22.34 2.77
C SER A 116 7.46 -22.27 1.25
N ASP A 117 6.39 -21.88 0.57
CA ASP A 117 6.35 -21.64 -0.88
C ASP A 117 6.96 -20.30 -1.29
N ILE A 118 7.13 -19.35 -0.36
CA ILE A 118 7.74 -18.04 -0.61
C ILE A 118 8.91 -17.78 0.38
N PRO A 119 10.08 -18.44 0.20
CA PRO A 119 11.21 -18.26 1.08
C PRO A 119 11.67 -16.80 1.17
N GLY A 120 11.80 -16.30 2.39
CA GLY A 120 12.17 -14.92 2.66
C GLY A 120 11.02 -13.98 3.01
N LEU A 121 9.77 -14.43 2.86
CA LEU A 121 8.60 -13.68 3.33
C LEU A 121 8.35 -13.97 4.81
N ILE A 122 8.31 -12.91 5.61
CA ILE A 122 7.98 -12.98 7.05
C ILE A 122 6.80 -12.06 7.31
N ILE A 123 5.80 -12.56 8.01
CA ILE A 123 4.60 -11.81 8.39
C ILE A 123 4.53 -11.72 9.90
N ILE A 124 4.49 -10.50 10.43
CA ILE A 124 4.34 -10.23 11.87
C ILE A 124 2.94 -9.61 12.05
N PRO A 125 1.98 -10.33 12.65
CA PRO A 125 0.66 -9.76 12.90
C PRO A 125 0.78 -8.63 13.91
N ASN A 126 0.00 -7.56 13.69
CA ASN A 126 0.01 -6.31 14.45
C ASN A 126 0.79 -6.28 15.79
N PRO A 127 2.06 -5.83 15.78
CA PRO A 127 2.85 -5.66 16.99
C PRO A 127 2.61 -4.30 17.68
N PHE A 128 1.70 -3.45 17.18
CA PHE A 128 1.50 -2.09 17.68
C PHE A 128 0.35 -2.00 18.70
N THR A 129 0.45 -1.07 19.65
CA THR A 129 -0.73 -0.60 20.39
C THR A 129 -1.59 0.30 19.51
N PRO A 130 -2.90 0.46 19.81
CA PRO A 130 -3.78 1.41 19.12
C PRO A 130 -3.19 2.83 19.01
N GLU A 131 -2.59 3.34 20.10
CA GLU A 131 -1.99 4.68 20.16
C GLU A 131 -0.80 4.80 19.20
N ALA A 132 0.04 3.76 19.12
CA ALA A 132 1.19 3.73 18.23
C ALA A 132 0.76 3.75 16.75
N GLN A 133 -0.26 2.95 16.37
CA GLN A 133 -0.83 3.01 15.02
C GLN A 133 -1.38 4.41 14.71
N ARG A 134 -2.17 4.99 15.62
CA ARG A 134 -2.73 6.34 15.44
C ARG A 134 -1.62 7.37 15.22
N ARG A 135 -0.54 7.34 16.00
CA ARG A 135 0.58 8.28 15.84
C ARG A 135 1.22 8.16 14.46
N LEU A 136 1.53 6.95 14.00
CA LEU A 136 2.13 6.74 12.68
C LEU A 136 1.19 7.16 11.54
N ILE A 137 -0.12 6.90 11.67
CA ILE A 137 -1.14 7.36 10.73
C ILE A 137 -1.14 8.90 10.67
N LYS A 138 -1.09 9.59 11.82
CA LYS A 138 -0.99 11.06 11.85
C LYS A 138 0.23 11.52 11.07
N HIS A 139 1.43 11.00 11.37
CA HIS A 139 2.65 11.40 10.67
C HIS A 139 2.60 11.13 9.16
N CYS A 140 2.03 10.00 8.73
CA CYS A 140 1.82 9.72 7.31
C CYS A 140 0.97 10.82 6.65
N LEU A 141 -0.16 11.16 7.26
CA LEU A 141 -1.10 12.15 6.72
C LEU A 141 -0.62 13.60 6.85
N THR A 142 0.27 13.88 7.80
CA THR A 142 0.79 15.22 8.09
C THR A 142 2.25 15.35 7.68
N ASN A 143 3.19 15.15 8.62
CA ASN A 143 4.59 15.49 8.51
C ASN A 143 5.28 14.86 7.30
N TYR A 144 4.96 13.60 6.99
CA TYR A 144 5.57 12.88 5.89
C TYR A 144 5.02 13.32 4.54
N ALA A 145 3.75 13.73 4.50
CA ALA A 145 3.10 14.26 3.31
C ALA A 145 3.38 15.76 3.05
N LEU A 146 4.32 16.40 3.78
CA LEU A 146 4.75 17.77 3.52
C LEU A 146 5.88 17.80 2.46
N PRO A 147 5.99 18.89 1.66
CA PRO A 147 7.24 19.17 0.96
C PRO A 147 8.41 19.26 1.96
N PRO A 148 9.65 18.91 1.58
CA PRO A 148 10.11 18.60 0.23
C PRO A 148 9.88 17.15 -0.23
N ASN A 149 9.25 16.29 0.57
CA ASN A 149 8.93 14.92 0.13
C ASN A 149 8.02 14.96 -1.10
N THR A 150 8.34 14.17 -2.12
CA THR A 150 7.58 14.15 -3.37
C THR A 150 6.27 13.41 -3.19
N SER A 151 5.21 13.95 -3.79
CA SER A 151 3.85 13.43 -3.74
C SER A 151 3.33 13.14 -5.15
N SER A 152 2.41 12.18 -5.24
CA SER A 152 1.61 11.94 -6.45
C SER A 152 0.87 13.18 -6.97
N LEU A 153 0.64 14.17 -6.11
CA LEU A 153 -0.05 15.42 -6.47
C LEU A 153 0.87 16.42 -7.19
N ASP A 154 2.19 16.37 -6.95
CA ASP A 154 3.14 17.39 -7.43
C ASP A 154 3.30 17.39 -8.96
N ALA A 155 2.88 16.30 -9.62
CA ALA A 155 2.82 16.19 -11.06
C ALA A 155 1.70 17.06 -11.69
N HIS A 156 0.68 17.41 -10.91
CA HIS A 156 -0.58 17.97 -11.41
C HIS A 156 -1.03 19.23 -10.67
N TYR A 157 -0.59 19.44 -9.43
CA TYR A 157 -1.05 20.53 -8.55
C TYR A 157 0.14 21.22 -7.89
N ASP A 158 0.01 22.52 -7.67
CA ASP A 158 0.97 23.28 -6.87
C ASP A 158 0.64 23.09 -5.39
N ARG A 159 1.30 22.10 -4.76
CA ARG A 159 1.00 21.72 -3.38
C ARG A 159 1.49 22.79 -2.39
N PRO A 160 0.66 23.24 -1.43
CA PRO A 160 1.04 24.22 -0.42
C PRO A 160 2.16 23.71 0.49
N VAL A 161 2.99 24.63 0.97
CA VAL A 161 4.11 24.33 1.89
C VAL A 161 3.61 23.80 3.24
N SER A 162 2.45 24.26 3.70
CA SER A 162 1.76 23.73 4.90
C SER A 162 1.16 22.34 4.70
N GLY A 163 1.16 21.81 3.47
CA GLY A 163 0.56 20.53 3.10
C GLY A 163 -0.96 20.59 2.98
N ILE A 164 -1.52 19.52 2.41
CA ILE A 164 -2.97 19.41 2.17
C ILE A 164 -3.74 19.18 3.46
N TRP A 165 -3.13 18.50 4.44
CA TRP A 165 -3.82 18.14 5.69
C TRP A 165 -4.19 19.36 6.54
N ASP A 166 -3.32 20.37 6.61
CA ASP A 166 -3.62 21.61 7.35
C ASP A 166 -4.81 22.34 6.73
N LEU A 167 -4.82 22.46 5.40
CA LEU A 167 -5.96 23.05 4.68
C LEU A 167 -7.24 22.24 4.86
N TYR A 168 -7.15 20.90 4.79
CA TYR A 168 -8.28 20.01 5.07
C TYR A 168 -8.83 20.21 6.48
N LYS A 169 -7.96 20.32 7.49
CA LYS A 169 -8.38 20.57 8.86
C LYS A 169 -9.13 21.90 8.99
N ARG A 170 -8.59 22.98 8.39
CA ARG A 170 -9.23 24.32 8.41
C ARG A 170 -10.56 24.32 7.66
N GLU A 171 -10.66 23.63 6.52
CA GLU A 171 -11.90 23.43 5.75
C GLU A 171 -12.96 22.71 6.60
N GLN A 172 -12.61 21.58 7.23
CA GLN A 172 -13.55 20.81 8.06
C GLN A 172 -13.99 21.55 9.33
N GLN A 173 -13.19 22.51 9.80
CA GLN A 173 -13.53 23.38 10.93
C GLN A 173 -14.33 24.62 10.52
N GLY A 174 -14.59 24.82 9.22
CA GLY A 174 -15.27 26.02 8.70
C GLY A 174 -14.43 27.30 8.78
N VAL A 175 -13.12 27.18 9.02
CA VAL A 175 -12.17 28.30 9.09
C VAL A 175 -11.66 28.68 7.70
N LEU A 176 -11.59 27.71 6.78
CA LEU A 176 -11.24 27.93 5.38
C LEU A 176 -12.52 27.88 4.54
N THR A 177 -12.83 28.97 3.86
CA THR A 177 -14.07 29.22 3.12
C THR A 177 -13.78 29.54 1.66
N THR A 178 -14.80 29.52 0.79
CA THR A 178 -14.62 29.78 -0.66
C THR A 178 -14.07 31.16 -1.00
N ASP A 179 -14.09 32.10 -0.05
CA ASP A 179 -13.59 33.45 -0.20
C ASP A 179 -12.08 33.56 0.08
N ASP A 180 -11.47 32.52 0.67
CA ASP A 180 -10.04 32.46 0.92
C ASP A 180 -9.26 32.02 -0.33
N ASP A 181 -8.15 32.70 -0.63
CA ASP A 181 -7.30 32.39 -1.79
C ASP A 181 -6.76 30.94 -1.78
N ASP A 182 -6.51 30.40 -0.58
CA ASP A 182 -5.98 29.04 -0.37
C ASP A 182 -7.07 27.95 -0.37
N TYR A 183 -8.35 28.30 -0.53
CA TYR A 183 -9.45 27.33 -0.50
C TYR A 183 -9.41 26.36 -1.68
N TYR A 184 -8.97 26.82 -2.86
CA TYR A 184 -8.82 25.96 -4.02
C TYR A 184 -7.34 25.74 -4.32
N VAL A 185 -6.92 24.47 -4.34
CA VAL A 185 -5.56 24.14 -4.79
C VAL A 185 -5.55 24.12 -6.31
N LEU A 186 -4.67 24.94 -6.89
CA LEU A 186 -4.61 25.17 -8.33
C LEU A 186 -3.84 24.03 -9.04
N PRO A 187 -4.34 23.57 -10.20
CA PRO A 187 -3.57 22.71 -11.07
C PRO A 187 -2.32 23.43 -11.54
N ARG A 188 -1.20 22.71 -11.60
CA ARG A 188 0.05 23.22 -12.16
C ARG A 188 -0.22 23.61 -13.62
N LYS A 189 0.02 24.87 -13.96
CA LYS A 189 0.00 25.32 -15.37
C LYS A 189 1.02 24.48 -16.12
N ALA A 190 0.63 23.85 -17.24
CA ALA A 190 1.58 23.10 -18.06
C ALA A 190 2.73 24.05 -18.41
N GLN A 191 3.89 23.85 -17.79
CA GLN A 191 5.06 24.67 -18.06
C GLN A 191 5.39 24.49 -19.54
N ALA A 192 5.31 25.59 -20.31
CA ALA A 192 5.82 25.61 -21.66
C ALA A 192 7.30 25.24 -21.57
N VAL A 193 7.67 24.08 -22.12
CA VAL A 193 9.07 23.69 -22.28
C VAL A 193 9.67 24.67 -23.28
N PRO A 194 10.73 25.42 -22.95
CA PRO A 194 11.46 26.18 -23.96
C PRO A 194 12.00 25.19 -25.00
N LEU A 195 11.79 25.48 -26.28
CA LEU A 195 12.44 24.73 -27.36
C LEU A 195 13.95 24.88 -27.16
N GLU A 196 14.61 23.85 -26.64
CA GLU A 196 16.06 23.75 -26.75
C GLU A 196 16.41 23.56 -28.23
N ASP A 197 17.36 24.39 -28.62
CA ASP A 197 17.87 24.68 -29.95
C ASP A 197 18.08 23.42 -30.81
N SER A 198 17.13 23.10 -31.68
CA SER A 198 17.29 22.06 -32.70
C SER A 198 18.07 22.62 -33.90
N SER A 199 19.31 23.05 -33.69
CA SER A 199 20.24 23.47 -34.74
C SER A 199 21.19 22.33 -35.15
N PHE A 200 20.68 21.10 -35.30
CA PHE A 200 21.48 19.94 -35.75
C PHE A 200 20.93 19.16 -36.95
N TYR A 201 19.90 19.62 -37.66
CA TYR A 201 19.65 19.14 -39.02
C TYR A 201 19.33 20.31 -39.95
N GLY A 202 20.30 20.65 -40.79
CA GLY A 202 20.12 21.53 -41.93
C GLY A 202 19.22 20.88 -42.98
N GLY A 203 18.36 21.70 -43.59
CA GLY A 203 17.46 21.30 -44.67
C GLY A 203 16.73 22.52 -45.22
N ASP A 204 17.19 22.96 -46.37
CA ASP A 204 16.82 24.13 -47.17
C ASP A 204 15.34 24.16 -47.63
N GLY A 205 14.76 25.36 -47.80
CA GLY A 205 13.45 25.54 -48.47
C GLY A 205 12.55 26.64 -47.89
N GLY A 206 12.62 27.86 -48.46
CA GLY A 206 11.97 29.07 -47.94
C GLY A 206 10.48 29.28 -48.24
N GLY A 207 9.96 30.36 -47.66
CA GLY A 207 8.65 30.97 -47.95
C GLY A 207 8.07 31.71 -46.74
N GLY A 208 8.19 33.05 -46.71
CA GLY A 208 7.82 33.91 -45.58
C GLY A 208 6.31 34.13 -45.38
N GLY A 209 5.98 34.63 -44.18
CA GLY A 209 4.66 35.16 -43.84
C GLY A 209 4.38 35.22 -42.33
N ASP A 210 4.73 36.36 -41.72
CA ASP A 210 4.14 37.04 -40.55
C ASP A 210 3.38 36.30 -39.42
N ASN A 211 3.89 36.57 -38.21
CA ASN A 211 3.22 36.93 -36.95
C ASN A 211 2.73 35.86 -35.94
N ASP A 212 3.18 36.11 -34.71
CA ASP A 212 2.71 35.64 -33.39
C ASP A 212 2.93 34.18 -32.99
N ASP A 213 4.21 33.82 -32.87
CA ASP A 213 4.66 32.62 -32.17
C ASP A 213 4.68 32.82 -30.64
N TYR A 214 3.49 32.98 -30.06
CA TYR A 214 3.24 32.71 -28.64
C TYR A 214 2.00 31.82 -28.55
N LYS A 215 2.20 30.49 -28.63
CA LYS A 215 1.16 29.56 -28.18
C LYS A 215 0.88 29.84 -26.70
N LYS A 216 -0.28 30.44 -26.43
CA LYS A 216 -0.83 30.62 -25.07
C LYS A 216 -0.65 29.31 -24.29
N PRO A 217 -0.14 29.33 -23.05
CA PRO A 217 0.00 28.12 -22.26
C PRO A 217 -1.34 27.42 -22.20
N VAL A 218 -1.36 26.14 -22.55
CA VAL A 218 -2.55 25.31 -22.47
C VAL A 218 -2.98 25.31 -21.01
N ASN A 219 -4.08 25.99 -20.70
CA ASN A 219 -4.70 25.90 -19.38
C ASN A 219 -4.84 24.41 -19.06
N SER A 220 -4.28 23.99 -17.93
CA SER A 220 -4.48 22.62 -17.45
C SER A 220 -5.98 22.33 -17.48
N THR A 221 -6.40 21.29 -18.20
CA THR A 221 -7.81 20.87 -18.28
C THR A 221 -8.30 20.29 -16.95
N LEU A 222 -7.44 20.21 -15.95
CA LEU A 222 -7.78 19.70 -14.63
C LEU A 222 -8.58 20.75 -13.84
N PRO A 223 -9.60 20.32 -13.07
CA PRO A 223 -10.32 21.22 -12.19
C PRO A 223 -9.44 21.64 -11.01
N ARG A 224 -9.64 22.87 -10.53
CA ARG A 224 -9.27 23.27 -9.17
C ARG A 224 -10.10 22.46 -8.17
N LEU A 225 -9.49 22.04 -7.07
CA LEU A 225 -10.12 21.14 -6.10
C LEU A 225 -10.04 21.73 -4.70
N THR A 226 -11.02 21.40 -3.86
CA THR A 226 -10.93 21.72 -2.43
C THR A 226 -9.90 20.81 -1.73
N PRO A 227 -9.42 21.16 -0.53
CA PRO A 227 -8.47 20.33 0.22
C PRO A 227 -9.02 18.92 0.47
N SER A 228 -10.30 18.79 0.81
CA SER A 228 -10.97 17.50 0.99
C SER A 228 -10.95 16.64 -0.27
N GLU A 229 -11.25 17.21 -1.44
CA GLU A 229 -11.22 16.49 -2.71
C GLU A 229 -9.79 16.09 -3.10
N LEU A 230 -8.84 16.99 -2.91
CA LEU A 230 -7.45 16.77 -3.28
C LEU A 230 -6.76 15.75 -2.37
N LEU A 231 -7.03 15.78 -1.06
CA LEU A 231 -6.52 14.81 -0.09
C LEU A 231 -6.94 13.38 -0.46
N ARG A 232 -8.15 13.20 -1.01
CA ARG A 232 -8.66 11.91 -1.51
C ARG A 232 -8.01 11.46 -2.81
N LYS A 233 -7.34 12.37 -3.53
CA LYS A 233 -6.54 12.08 -4.74
C LYS A 233 -5.08 11.79 -4.44
N GLN A 234 -4.61 12.01 -3.21
CA GLN A 234 -3.29 11.55 -2.78
C GLN A 234 -3.19 10.02 -2.98
N ARG A 235 -2.13 9.56 -3.65
CA ARG A 235 -1.89 8.14 -3.95
C ARG A 235 -0.58 7.64 -3.37
N TRP A 236 0.48 8.44 -3.44
CA TRP A 236 1.74 8.08 -2.83
C TRP A 236 2.56 9.29 -2.38
N VAL A 237 3.44 9.09 -1.41
CA VAL A 237 4.50 10.02 -1.00
C VAL A 237 5.81 9.24 -0.89
N THR A 238 6.92 9.80 -1.36
CA THR A 238 8.27 9.23 -1.24
C THR A 238 9.08 9.92 -0.15
N LEU A 239 9.84 9.16 0.62
CA LEU A 239 10.68 9.60 1.73
C LEU A 239 12.14 9.20 1.47
N GLY A 240 13.09 9.95 2.01
CA GLY A 240 14.51 9.64 1.82
C GLY A 240 14.97 9.94 0.39
N TYR A 241 15.65 8.99 -0.25
CA TYR A 241 15.90 9.03 -1.69
C TYR A 241 14.58 8.97 -2.48
N GLN A 242 14.40 9.94 -3.36
CA GLN A 242 13.13 10.13 -4.07
C GLN A 242 13.06 9.19 -5.28
N TYR A 243 11.99 8.41 -5.37
CA TYR A 243 11.77 7.52 -6.51
C TYR A 243 11.06 8.25 -7.64
N ASP A 244 11.67 8.29 -8.83
CA ASP A 244 11.05 8.84 -10.02
C ASP A 244 10.25 7.77 -10.76
N TRP A 245 8.93 7.95 -10.79
CA TRP A 245 8.00 7.03 -11.44
C TRP A 245 8.10 7.00 -12.97
N LYS A 246 8.67 8.04 -13.60
CA LYS A 246 8.88 8.10 -15.05
C LYS A 246 10.09 7.26 -15.46
N THR A 247 11.22 7.49 -14.81
CA THR A 247 12.49 6.83 -15.11
C THR A 247 12.68 5.50 -14.37
N LYS A 248 11.87 5.26 -13.34
CA LYS A 248 11.88 4.05 -12.48
C LYS A 248 13.18 3.84 -11.71
N VAL A 249 13.89 4.92 -11.41
CA VAL A 249 15.12 4.92 -10.62
C VAL A 249 15.02 5.92 -9.46
N TYR A 250 15.90 5.80 -8.48
CA TYR A 250 16.04 6.80 -7.43
C TYR A 250 16.88 7.98 -7.91
N ASP A 251 16.52 9.19 -7.50
CA ASP A 251 17.44 10.33 -7.51
C ASP A 251 18.45 10.12 -6.38
N LEU A 252 19.67 9.72 -6.75
CA LEU A 252 20.76 9.46 -5.82
C LEU A 252 21.58 10.71 -5.48
N GLU A 253 21.36 11.82 -6.18
CA GLU A 253 22.08 13.08 -5.98
C GLU A 253 21.38 13.94 -4.92
N HIS A 254 20.05 13.93 -4.88
CA HIS A 254 19.23 14.80 -4.02
C HIS A 254 18.43 14.02 -2.97
N GLY A 255 19.11 13.18 -2.19
CA GLY A 255 18.49 12.48 -1.07
C GLY A 255 17.98 13.42 0.03
N LEU A 256 16.75 13.19 0.50
CA LEU A 256 16.22 13.87 1.69
C LEU A 256 16.55 13.07 2.95
N PRO A 257 16.60 13.70 4.14
CA PRO A 257 16.78 12.96 5.38
C PRO A 257 15.58 12.05 5.63
N MET A 258 15.85 10.76 5.90
CA MET A 258 14.83 9.83 6.34
C MET A 258 14.37 10.18 7.76
N PRO A 259 13.05 10.16 8.06
CA PRO A 259 12.57 10.37 9.42
C PRO A 259 13.20 9.37 10.40
N LYS A 260 13.81 9.90 11.47
CA LYS A 260 14.57 9.09 12.45
C LYS A 260 13.75 7.96 13.05
N GLU A 261 12.47 8.21 13.36
CA GLU A 261 11.58 7.19 13.91
C GLU A 261 11.32 6.02 12.95
N LEU A 262 11.33 6.27 11.63
CA LEU A 262 11.16 5.21 10.63
C LEU A 262 12.44 4.39 10.45
N ASP A 263 13.60 5.03 10.53
CA ASP A 263 14.89 4.35 10.55
C ASP A 263 15.03 3.46 11.79
N GLU A 264 14.75 3.99 12.98
CA GLU A 264 14.73 3.22 14.22
C GLU A 264 13.71 2.07 14.17
N MET A 265 12.50 2.33 13.68
CA MET A 265 11.46 1.29 13.58
C MET A 265 11.88 0.16 12.64
N ALA A 266 12.36 0.49 11.43
CA ALA A 266 12.76 -0.50 10.45
C ALA A 266 13.98 -1.31 10.93
N LYS A 267 14.98 -0.66 11.53
CA LYS A 267 16.11 -1.34 12.19
C LYS A 267 15.64 -2.33 13.26
N THR A 268 14.75 -1.90 14.16
CA THR A 268 14.21 -2.78 15.21
C THR A 268 13.49 -3.99 14.63
N VAL A 269 12.70 -3.82 13.56
CA VAL A 269 12.03 -4.92 12.85
C VAL A 269 13.05 -5.86 12.21
N VAL A 270 14.03 -5.33 11.46
CA VAL A 270 15.04 -6.14 10.77
C VAL A 270 15.89 -6.94 11.77
N SER A 271 16.29 -6.33 12.89
CA SER A 271 16.97 -7.04 13.99
C SER A 271 16.12 -8.15 14.59
N ALA A 272 14.80 -7.95 14.71
CA ALA A 272 13.90 -8.97 15.27
C ALA A 272 13.66 -10.18 14.36
N VAL A 273 13.94 -10.03 13.06
CA VAL A 273 13.83 -11.13 12.09
C VAL A 273 15.18 -11.70 11.68
N GLU A 274 16.28 -11.19 12.22
CA GLU A 274 17.61 -11.73 12.00
C GLU A 274 17.70 -13.17 12.53
N GLY A 275 18.22 -14.09 11.72
CA GLY A 275 18.35 -15.50 12.06
C GLY A 275 17.10 -16.37 11.84
N ILE A 276 15.95 -15.79 11.49
CA ILE A 276 14.72 -16.55 11.21
C ILE A 276 14.82 -17.34 9.90
N GLY A 277 14.29 -18.56 9.87
CA GLY A 277 14.11 -19.37 8.65
C GLY A 277 14.85 -20.72 8.62
N SER A 278 15.76 -21.00 9.55
CA SER A 278 16.60 -22.20 9.50
C SER A 278 15.95 -23.48 10.05
N ASP A 279 14.82 -23.90 9.48
CA ASP A 279 14.39 -25.30 9.57
C ASP A 279 14.56 -25.99 8.21
N ALA A 280 14.85 -27.29 8.21
CA ALA A 280 15.16 -28.09 7.02
C ALA A 280 14.08 -27.99 5.91
N ALA A 281 12.86 -27.60 6.28
CA ALA A 281 11.74 -27.40 5.36
C ALA A 281 11.80 -26.11 4.51
N LEU A 282 12.48 -25.05 4.96
CA LEU A 282 12.41 -23.72 4.32
C LEU A 282 13.58 -23.40 3.40
N SER A 283 14.69 -24.13 3.51
CA SER A 283 15.90 -23.95 2.69
C SER A 283 16.40 -22.49 2.58
N TRP A 284 16.08 -21.64 3.56
CA TRP A 284 16.43 -20.22 3.58
C TRP A 284 16.51 -19.70 5.01
N LYS A 285 17.50 -18.86 5.31
CA LYS A 285 17.64 -18.18 6.60
C LYS A 285 17.89 -16.69 6.35
N ASN A 286 17.22 -15.82 7.10
CA ASN A 286 17.55 -14.41 7.12
C ASN A 286 18.88 -14.19 7.85
N THR A 287 19.94 -13.87 7.12
CA THR A 287 21.25 -13.56 7.71
C THR A 287 21.60 -12.09 7.63
N TYR A 288 20.65 -11.22 7.25
CA TYR A 288 20.91 -9.80 7.14
C TYR A 288 21.03 -9.18 8.54
N PRO A 289 22.17 -8.55 8.89
CA PRO A 289 22.38 -7.98 10.22
C PRO A 289 21.51 -6.74 10.41
N GLY A 290 20.58 -6.78 11.36
CA GLY A 290 19.66 -5.66 11.57
C GLY A 290 20.34 -4.38 12.06
N SER A 291 21.47 -4.52 12.77
CA SER A 291 22.32 -3.39 13.17
C SER A 291 22.94 -2.63 11.99
N SER A 292 23.09 -3.28 10.84
CA SER A 292 23.63 -2.66 9.61
C SER A 292 22.54 -2.12 8.68
N PHE A 293 21.26 -2.40 8.96
CA PHE A 293 20.15 -1.87 8.16
C PHE A 293 20.10 -0.36 8.27
N LYS A 294 19.82 0.34 7.17
CA LYS A 294 19.59 1.80 7.16
C LYS A 294 18.34 2.10 6.34
N ALA A 295 17.39 2.81 6.92
CA ALA A 295 16.25 3.31 6.15
C ALA A 295 16.71 4.49 5.31
N GLU A 296 16.74 4.29 3.99
CA GLU A 296 17.27 5.27 3.04
C GLU A 296 16.21 5.71 2.03
N ALA A 297 15.21 4.88 1.77
CA ALA A 297 14.07 5.22 0.94
C ALA A 297 12.77 4.70 1.58
N GLY A 298 11.68 5.43 1.37
CA GLY A 298 10.35 5.00 1.77
C GLY A 298 9.27 5.41 0.79
N VAL A 299 8.19 4.62 0.73
CA VAL A 299 6.99 4.94 -0.04
C VAL A 299 5.77 4.74 0.83
N ILE A 300 5.03 5.82 1.07
CA ILE A 300 3.70 5.75 1.67
C ILE A 300 2.69 5.68 0.52
N ASN A 301 1.89 4.63 0.47
CA ASN A 301 0.77 4.47 -0.44
C ASN A 301 -0.55 4.72 0.28
N TYR A 302 -1.42 5.52 -0.34
CA TYR A 302 -2.75 5.87 0.15
C TYR A 302 -3.79 5.22 -0.77
N TYR A 303 -4.56 4.30 -0.22
CA TYR A 303 -5.60 3.57 -0.93
C TYR A 303 -6.97 4.00 -0.44
N GLN A 304 -7.87 4.29 -1.37
CA GLN A 304 -9.31 4.29 -1.13
C GLN A 304 -9.86 2.87 -1.36
N LEU A 305 -11.07 2.59 -0.89
CA LEU A 305 -11.69 1.24 -0.93
C LEU A 305 -11.71 0.57 -2.33
N ARG A 306 -11.71 1.36 -3.41
CA ARG A 306 -11.73 0.87 -4.79
C ARG A 306 -10.36 0.87 -5.48
N ASP A 307 -9.34 1.39 -4.82
CA ASP A 307 -8.00 1.42 -5.38
C ASP A 307 -7.40 0.00 -5.40
N THR A 308 -6.50 -0.24 -6.35
CA THR A 308 -5.80 -1.52 -6.50
C THR A 308 -4.37 -1.26 -6.92
N LEU A 309 -3.44 -2.12 -6.49
CA LEU A 309 -2.08 -2.16 -7.00
C LEU A 309 -1.86 -3.45 -7.80
N MET A 310 -1.34 -3.31 -9.02
CA MET A 310 -1.15 -4.42 -9.95
C MET A 310 0.18 -5.14 -9.70
N ALA A 311 0.29 -6.38 -10.20
CA ALA A 311 1.49 -7.21 -10.12
C ALA A 311 2.76 -6.45 -10.55
N HIS A 312 3.67 -6.24 -9.60
CA HIS A 312 4.96 -5.59 -9.79
C HIS A 312 6.03 -6.25 -8.92
N VAL A 313 7.29 -5.85 -9.13
CA VAL A 313 8.44 -6.24 -8.32
C VAL A 313 9.19 -4.97 -7.95
N ASP A 314 9.55 -4.85 -6.69
CA ASP A 314 10.38 -3.77 -6.17
C ASP A 314 11.86 -4.12 -6.37
N LYS A 315 12.46 -3.57 -7.42
CA LYS A 315 13.84 -3.91 -7.85
C LYS A 315 14.68 -2.69 -8.20
N SER A 316 14.34 -1.55 -7.63
CA SER A 316 14.97 -0.26 -7.96
C SER A 316 16.15 0.06 -7.06
N GLU A 317 16.28 -0.64 -5.91
CA GLU A 317 17.37 -0.47 -4.96
C GLU A 317 18.66 -1.13 -5.49
N VAL A 318 19.81 -0.51 -5.20
CA VAL A 318 21.12 -1.13 -5.48
C VAL A 318 21.34 -2.32 -4.55
N ASN A 319 20.94 -2.18 -3.28
CA ASN A 319 20.96 -3.24 -2.28
C ASN A 319 19.67 -4.07 -2.29
N MET A 320 19.72 -5.18 -3.01
CA MET A 320 18.64 -6.17 -3.03
C MET A 320 18.75 -7.22 -1.92
N ASP A 321 19.82 -7.19 -1.12
CA ASP A 321 20.05 -8.14 -0.02
C ASP A 321 19.38 -7.68 1.28
N ALA A 322 19.30 -6.36 1.51
CA ALA A 322 18.56 -5.77 2.62
C ALA A 322 17.09 -6.18 2.62
N PRO A 323 16.44 -6.39 3.77
CA PRO A 323 15.00 -6.61 3.79
C PRO A 323 14.21 -5.35 3.41
N LEU A 324 13.05 -5.54 2.79
CA LEU A 324 12.03 -4.51 2.65
C LEU A 324 11.04 -4.67 3.81
N VAL A 325 10.75 -3.59 4.54
CA VAL A 325 9.78 -3.57 5.64
C VAL A 325 8.51 -2.86 5.18
N SER A 326 7.37 -3.55 5.18
CA SER A 326 6.07 -3.02 4.81
C SER A 326 5.13 -2.99 6.01
N VAL A 327 4.49 -1.86 6.28
CA VAL A 327 3.53 -1.67 7.37
C VAL A 327 2.15 -1.35 6.80
N SER A 328 1.10 -1.97 7.33
CA SER A 328 -0.30 -1.72 6.91
C SER A 328 -1.08 -0.99 7.99
N PHE A 329 -1.91 -0.01 7.62
CA PHE A 329 -2.82 0.70 8.53
C PHE A 329 -4.22 0.89 7.93
N GLY A 330 -5.26 0.79 8.74
CA GLY A 330 -6.64 1.04 8.33
C GLY A 330 -7.39 -0.21 7.87
N HIS A 331 -8.14 -0.09 6.79
CA HIS A 331 -8.86 -1.22 6.21
C HIS A 331 -7.91 -2.37 5.82
N ALA A 332 -8.37 -3.60 6.04
CA ALA A 332 -7.64 -4.79 5.63
C ALA A 332 -7.57 -4.87 4.10
N SER A 333 -6.57 -5.56 3.57
CA SER A 333 -6.41 -5.75 2.13
C SER A 333 -6.09 -7.19 1.80
N ILE A 334 -6.52 -7.64 0.63
CA ILE A 334 -5.96 -8.85 0.02
C ILE A 334 -4.67 -8.45 -0.70
N TYR A 335 -3.57 -9.00 -0.21
CA TYR A 335 -2.25 -8.94 -0.82
C TYR A 335 -2.00 -10.25 -1.56
N LEU A 336 -1.50 -10.18 -2.79
CA LEU A 336 -1.08 -11.33 -3.58
C LEU A 336 0.43 -11.32 -3.67
N ILE A 337 1.06 -12.46 -3.39
CA ILE A 337 2.49 -12.67 -3.63
C ILE A 337 2.72 -13.99 -4.38
N GLY A 338 3.42 -13.90 -5.51
CA GLY A 338 3.80 -15.04 -6.34
C GLY A 338 5.30 -15.28 -6.29
N GLY A 339 5.84 -15.87 -7.35
CA GLY A 339 7.28 -16.10 -7.51
C GLY A 339 7.97 -15.04 -8.35
N SER A 340 9.12 -15.40 -8.93
CA SER A 340 9.91 -14.56 -9.83
C SER A 340 9.28 -14.35 -11.21
N SER A 341 8.19 -15.05 -11.53
CA SER A 341 7.36 -14.85 -12.73
C SER A 341 5.88 -14.68 -12.36
N LYS A 342 5.15 -13.98 -13.21
CA LYS A 342 3.68 -13.89 -13.15
C LYS A 342 2.99 -15.22 -13.49
N ASP A 343 3.75 -16.20 -13.97
CA ASP A 343 3.27 -17.55 -14.25
C ASP A 343 3.19 -18.43 -12.99
N THR A 344 3.81 -18.01 -11.90
CA THR A 344 3.60 -18.63 -10.58
C THR A 344 2.28 -18.14 -10.01
N ALA A 345 1.39 -19.06 -9.65
CA ALA A 345 0.15 -18.72 -8.98
C ALA A 345 0.44 -18.02 -7.64
N PRO A 346 -0.15 -16.84 -7.36
CA PRO A 346 0.14 -16.13 -6.13
C PRO A 346 -0.65 -16.69 -4.95
N THR A 347 -0.03 -16.63 -3.78
CA THR A 347 -0.64 -16.92 -2.48
C THR A 347 -1.33 -15.65 -1.96
N PRO A 348 -2.66 -15.70 -1.69
CA PRO A 348 -3.39 -14.55 -1.17
C PRO A 348 -3.30 -14.46 0.36
N ILE A 349 -2.99 -13.27 0.85
CA ILE A 349 -2.81 -12.96 2.28
C ILE A 349 -3.73 -11.78 2.65
N CYS A 350 -4.43 -11.87 3.77
CA CYS A 350 -5.15 -10.76 4.37
C CYS A 350 -4.17 -9.97 5.24
N LEU A 351 -3.86 -8.72 4.86
CA LEU A 351 -3.08 -7.80 5.68
C LEU A 351 -4.03 -6.85 6.39
N ARG A 352 -4.02 -6.86 7.72
CA ARG A 352 -4.84 -6.03 8.60
C ARG A 352 -4.06 -4.83 9.13
N SER A 353 -4.76 -3.94 9.83
CA SER A 353 -4.12 -2.78 10.44
C SER A 353 -3.09 -3.19 11.50
N GLY A 354 -1.88 -2.68 11.34
CA GLY A 354 -0.71 -2.96 12.15
C GLY A 354 0.18 -4.08 11.61
N ASP A 355 -0.29 -4.92 10.68
CA ASP A 355 0.51 -6.04 10.20
C ASP A 355 1.79 -5.55 9.51
N LEU A 356 2.90 -6.21 9.82
CA LEU A 356 4.17 -6.06 9.14
C LEU A 356 4.37 -7.21 8.16
N LEU A 357 4.84 -6.86 6.97
CA LEU A 357 5.30 -7.81 5.96
C LEU A 357 6.74 -7.48 5.61
N ILE A 358 7.64 -8.45 5.78
CA ILE A 358 9.06 -8.31 5.52
C ILE A 358 9.40 -9.20 4.33
N MET A 359 9.97 -8.59 3.29
CA MET A 359 10.48 -9.31 2.13
C MET A 359 12.00 -9.31 2.18
N SER A 360 12.60 -10.48 2.36
CA SER A 360 14.05 -10.70 2.34
C SER A 360 14.42 -11.84 1.38
N GLY A 361 15.70 -11.96 1.03
CA GLY A 361 16.17 -13.03 0.14
C GLY A 361 15.38 -13.14 -1.17
N SER A 362 14.90 -14.34 -1.49
CA SER A 362 14.20 -14.60 -2.77
C SER A 362 12.87 -13.86 -2.89
N SER A 363 12.19 -13.62 -1.76
CA SER A 363 10.91 -12.90 -1.75
C SER A 363 11.04 -11.45 -2.25
N ARG A 364 12.19 -10.78 -2.10
CA ARG A 364 12.45 -9.43 -2.66
C ARG A 364 12.23 -9.35 -4.17
N LYS A 365 12.37 -10.48 -4.88
CA LYS A 365 12.22 -10.58 -6.34
C LYS A 365 10.86 -11.14 -6.77
N SER A 366 9.93 -11.30 -5.82
CA SER A 366 8.61 -11.88 -6.06
C SER A 366 7.63 -10.86 -6.59
N TYR A 367 6.86 -11.27 -7.61
CA TYR A 367 5.73 -10.48 -8.07
C TYR A 367 4.69 -10.38 -6.98
N HIS A 368 4.19 -9.17 -6.74
CA HIS A 368 3.16 -8.95 -5.74
C HIS A 368 2.23 -7.78 -6.11
N GLY A 369 1.09 -7.70 -5.43
CA GLY A 369 0.09 -6.66 -5.68
C GLY A 369 -1.03 -6.65 -4.65
N VAL A 370 -1.88 -5.64 -4.72
CA VAL A 370 -3.01 -5.44 -3.80
C VAL A 370 -4.29 -5.31 -4.65
N PRO A 371 -4.93 -6.43 -5.03
CA PRO A 371 -6.13 -6.38 -5.87
C PRO A 371 -7.39 -5.88 -5.15
N ARG A 372 -7.42 -5.87 -3.82
CA ARG A 372 -8.65 -5.57 -3.06
C ARG A 372 -8.36 -4.92 -1.70
N ILE A 373 -9.03 -3.81 -1.42
CA ILE A 373 -9.25 -3.30 -0.06
C ILE A 373 -10.59 -3.83 0.44
N LEU A 374 -10.63 -4.34 1.67
CA LEU A 374 -11.82 -4.91 2.27
C LEU A 374 -12.61 -3.81 2.98
N GLU A 375 -13.86 -3.64 2.56
CA GLU A 375 -14.80 -2.69 3.15
C GLU A 375 -15.23 -3.19 4.54
N ASN A 376 -15.56 -2.28 5.46
CA ASN A 376 -16.07 -2.61 6.81
C ASN A 376 -15.11 -3.43 7.70
N THR A 377 -13.80 -3.29 7.49
CA THR A 377 -12.76 -3.96 8.31
C THR A 377 -11.85 -2.99 9.06
N LEU A 378 -12.23 -1.70 9.16
CA LEU A 378 -11.47 -0.73 9.92
C LEU A 378 -11.52 -1.11 11.42
N PRO A 379 -10.39 -1.21 12.13
CA PRO A 379 -10.42 -1.45 13.57
C PRO A 379 -11.20 -0.34 14.30
N PRO A 380 -12.03 -0.68 15.31
CA PRO A 380 -12.85 0.31 16.01
C PRO A 380 -12.06 1.49 16.61
N TYR A 381 -10.84 1.25 17.12
CA TYR A 381 -9.98 2.28 17.70
C TYR A 381 -9.39 3.28 16.68
N LEU A 382 -9.55 3.01 15.37
CA LEU A 382 -9.23 3.93 14.29
C LEU A 382 -10.48 4.66 13.74
N SER A 383 -11.69 4.27 14.16
CA SER A 383 -12.92 4.96 13.79
C SER A 383 -13.03 6.32 14.47
N SER A 384 -13.75 7.24 13.84
CA SER A 384 -14.14 8.53 14.44
C SER A 384 -15.36 8.43 15.35
N GLU A 385 -16.08 7.30 15.35
CA GLU A 385 -17.31 7.09 16.11
C GLU A 385 -17.09 6.78 17.60
N GLN A 386 -15.85 6.57 18.03
CA GLN A 386 -15.52 6.29 19.44
C GLN A 386 -15.04 7.58 20.13
N ASP A 387 -15.85 8.09 21.06
CA ASP A 387 -15.63 9.37 21.76
C ASP A 387 -14.42 9.38 22.71
N GLU A 388 -13.84 8.22 23.02
CA GLU A 388 -12.75 8.08 24.00
C GLU A 388 -11.37 8.55 23.48
N HIS A 389 -11.22 8.79 22.16
CA HIS A 389 -9.91 8.98 21.53
C HIS A 389 -9.43 10.45 21.48
N GLY A 390 -10.17 11.34 22.13
CA GLY A 390 -9.90 12.78 22.20
C GLY A 390 -10.33 13.54 20.93
N ALA A 391 -10.63 14.84 21.09
CA ALA A 391 -11.13 15.71 20.01
C ALA A 391 -10.21 15.77 18.77
N ASP A 392 -8.92 15.46 18.91
CA ASP A 392 -7.93 15.55 17.85
C ASP A 392 -7.93 14.33 16.89
N TRP A 393 -8.50 13.17 17.24
CA TRP A 393 -8.51 12.01 16.35
C TRP A 393 -9.61 12.05 15.28
N LYS A 394 -10.72 12.75 15.54
CA LYS A 394 -11.93 12.67 14.72
C LYS A 394 -11.67 12.80 13.22
N LEU A 395 -10.93 13.83 12.79
CA LEU A 395 -10.64 14.09 11.37
C LEU A 395 -9.78 12.98 10.73
N TYR A 396 -8.87 12.37 11.50
CA TYR A 396 -8.09 11.22 11.04
C TYR A 396 -8.99 9.99 10.91
N GLY A 397 -9.86 9.75 11.89
CA GLY A 397 -10.84 8.66 11.83
C GLY A 397 -11.79 8.79 10.63
N ASP A 398 -12.27 10.01 10.34
CA ASP A 398 -13.14 10.31 9.19
C ASP A 398 -12.43 10.03 7.85
N TYR A 399 -11.12 10.32 7.76
CA TYR A 399 -10.31 9.93 6.60
C TYR A 399 -10.16 8.40 6.51
N MET A 400 -9.80 7.76 7.63
CA MET A 400 -9.54 6.32 7.70
C MET A 400 -10.77 5.45 7.50
N ALA A 401 -11.99 5.99 7.70
CA ALA A 401 -13.28 5.32 7.47
C ALA A 401 -13.46 4.73 6.05
N SER A 402 -12.63 5.14 5.09
CA SER A 402 -12.62 4.59 3.73
C SER A 402 -11.22 4.50 3.13
N ALA A 403 -10.19 4.48 3.99
CA ALA A 403 -8.80 4.50 3.55
C ALA A 403 -7.98 3.36 4.17
N ARG A 404 -6.93 2.99 3.43
CA ARG A 404 -5.82 2.17 3.91
C ARG A 404 -4.52 2.90 3.58
N ILE A 405 -3.59 2.92 4.53
CA ILE A 405 -2.24 3.45 4.35
C ILE A 405 -1.27 2.27 4.38
N ASN A 406 -0.27 2.29 3.51
CA ASN A 406 0.82 1.33 3.53
C ASN A 406 2.15 2.06 3.44
N LEU A 407 3.05 1.79 4.39
CA LEU A 407 4.38 2.37 4.44
C LEU A 407 5.42 1.30 4.12
N ASN A 408 6.16 1.46 3.03
CA ASN A 408 7.31 0.61 2.71
C ASN A 408 8.60 1.36 3.01
N ILE A 409 9.55 0.69 3.66
CA ILE A 409 10.86 1.22 4.04
C ILE A 409 11.93 0.29 3.49
N ARG A 410 12.97 0.87 2.90
CA ARG A 410 14.01 0.17 2.15
C ARG A 410 15.38 0.78 2.41
N GLN A 411 16.40 -0.04 2.24
CA GLN A 411 17.79 0.39 2.13
C GLN A 411 18.17 0.42 0.65
N VAL A 412 18.80 1.50 0.19
CA VAL A 412 19.14 1.71 -1.22
C VAL A 412 20.56 1.21 -1.49
N PHE A 413 21.52 1.48 -0.60
CA PHE A 413 22.94 1.17 -0.80
C PHE A 413 23.40 0.00 0.08
N PRO A 414 24.43 -0.77 -0.34
CA PRO A 414 25.11 -1.70 0.57
C PRO A 414 25.70 -0.97 1.79
N SER A 415 25.68 -1.63 2.95
CA SER A 415 26.08 -1.02 4.23
C SER A 415 27.57 -0.69 4.34
#